data_AF-A0AAF0Q731-F1
#
_entry.id   AF-A0AAF0Q731-F1
#
_cell.length_a   1.000
_cell.length_b   1.000
_cell.length_c   1.000
_cell.angle_alpha   90.00
_cell.angle_beta   90.00
_cell.angle_gamma   90.00
#
_symmetry.space_group_name_H-M   'P 1'
#
loop_
_entity.id
_entity.type
_entity.pdbx_description
1 polymer ?
#
loop_
_entity_poly.entity_id
_entity_poly.type
_entity_poly.pdbx_seq_one_letter_code
_entity_poly.pdbx_strand_id
1 'polypeptide(L)'
;MLDTYIIPITPLPDQNKWNIPGYSKDDIVRPPNHKKLPGRPSQKYRDKAYELYGKKCKNSCSTCGFKGYNRRSCSNWIAYCLVNDA
;
A
#
# COMPACT_ATOMS: atom_id res chain seq x y z
N MET A 1 1.88 36.11 19.53
CA MET A 1 2.43 36.04 18.15
C MET A 1 1.77 34.87 17.45
N LEU A 2 0.60 35.11 16.85
CA LEU A 2 -0.15 34.14 16.03
C LEU A 2 -0.23 34.63 14.56
N ASP A 3 0.57 35.63 14.21
CA ASP A 3 0.39 36.40 12.98
C ASP A 3 1.06 35.77 11.76
N THR A 4 1.84 34.70 11.97
CA THR A 4 2.60 34.02 10.91
C THR A 4 1.71 33.35 9.86
N TYR A 5 0.43 33.10 10.17
CA TYR A 5 -0.53 32.47 9.27
C TYR A 5 -1.66 33.40 8.82
N ILE A 6 -1.57 34.72 9.08
CA ILE A 6 -2.54 35.72 8.57
C ILE A 6 -2.19 36.09 7.13
N ILE A 7 -2.01 35.07 6.29
CA ILE A 7 -1.94 35.26 4.85
C ILE A 7 -3.35 35.01 4.33
N PRO A 8 -4.06 36.02 3.80
CA PRO A 8 -5.37 35.80 3.23
C PRO A 8 -5.24 34.85 2.05
N ILE A 9 -5.79 33.65 2.20
CA ILE A 9 -5.90 32.69 1.09
C ILE A 9 -7.01 33.21 0.20
N THR A 10 -6.64 33.70 -0.99
CA THR A 10 -7.63 34.05 -2.00
C THR A 10 -8.31 32.77 -2.48
N PRO A 11 -9.64 32.64 -2.34
CA PRO A 11 -10.34 31.46 -2.83
C PRO A 11 -10.21 31.38 -4.34
N LEU A 12 -10.11 30.15 -4.86
CA LEU A 12 -10.18 29.91 -6.30
C LEU A 12 -11.49 30.49 -6.86
N PRO A 13 -11.45 31.20 -8.00
CA PRO A 13 -12.66 31.68 -8.63
C PRO A 13 -13.53 30.50 -9.08
N ASP A 14 -14.84 30.68 -9.02
CA ASP A 14 -15.82 29.70 -9.50
C ASP A 14 -15.45 29.24 -10.93
N GLN A 15 -15.63 27.95 -11.20
CA GLN A 15 -15.30 27.31 -12.47
C GLN A 15 -16.02 28.00 -13.64
N ASN A 16 -17.21 28.55 -13.41
CA ASN A 16 -17.99 29.29 -14.39
C ASN A 16 -17.34 30.61 -14.84
N LYS A 17 -16.42 31.17 -14.03
CA LYS A 17 -15.67 32.39 -14.35
C LYS A 17 -14.39 32.10 -15.15
N TRP A 18 -14.05 30.83 -15.36
CA TRP A 18 -12.83 30.48 -16.06
C TRP A 18 -13.03 30.71 -17.56
N ASN A 19 -12.20 31.57 -18.15
CA ASN A 19 -12.18 31.78 -19.59
C ASN A 19 -11.50 30.58 -20.27
N ILE A 20 -12.27 29.52 -20.49
CA ILE A 20 -11.81 28.30 -21.17
C ILE A 20 -11.83 28.59 -22.68
N PRO A 21 -10.66 28.66 -23.37
CA PRO A 21 -10.63 28.92 -24.80
C PRO A 21 -11.39 27.83 -25.55
N GLY A 22 -12.17 28.22 -26.58
CA GLY A 22 -13.09 27.30 -27.28
C GLY A 22 -12.43 26.01 -27.77
N TYR A 23 -11.16 26.09 -28.20
CA TYR A 23 -10.39 24.94 -28.66
C TYR A 23 -10.22 23.83 -27.59
N SER A 24 -10.19 24.20 -26.30
CA SER A 24 -10.01 23.25 -25.20
C SER A 24 -11.28 22.49 -24.82
N LYS A 25 -12.46 22.93 -25.29
CA LYS A 25 -13.72 22.17 -25.12
C LYS A 25 -13.80 20.96 -26.04
N ASP A 26 -13.15 21.05 -27.20
CA ASP A 26 -13.07 19.99 -28.20
C ASP A 26 -11.85 19.08 -27.99
N ASP A 27 -10.88 19.51 -27.19
CA ASP A 27 -9.64 18.79 -26.92
C ASP A 27 -9.88 17.68 -25.89
N ILE A 28 -10.33 16.53 -26.37
CA ILE A 28 -10.42 15.31 -25.56
C ILE A 28 -8.98 14.89 -25.23
N VAL A 29 -8.51 15.22 -24.02
CA VAL A 29 -7.22 14.76 -23.49
C VAL A 29 -7.25 13.23 -23.43
N ARG A 30 -6.80 12.60 -24.52
CA ARG A 30 -6.65 11.16 -24.57
C ARG A 30 -5.54 10.80 -23.61
N PRO A 31 -5.71 9.74 -22.80
CA PRO A 31 -4.59 9.23 -22.02
C PRO A 31 -3.42 8.96 -22.98
N PRO A 32 -2.18 9.27 -22.58
CA PRO A 32 -1.03 9.04 -23.43
C PRO A 32 -1.05 7.59 -23.87
N ASN A 33 -1.01 7.40 -25.20
CA ASN A 33 -1.00 6.08 -25.83
C ASN A 33 0.39 5.47 -25.63
N HIS A 34 0.67 5.08 -24.40
CA HIS A 34 1.96 4.54 -23.99
C HIS A 34 2.09 3.14 -24.58
N LYS A 35 2.98 2.99 -25.56
CA LYS A 35 3.42 1.68 -26.03
C LYS A 35 4.07 0.97 -24.83
N LYS A 36 3.51 -0.17 -24.39
CA LYS A 36 4.19 -0.99 -23.40
C LYS A 36 5.55 -1.38 -23.98
N LEU A 37 6.62 -1.08 -23.25
CA LEU A 37 7.96 -1.52 -23.65
C LEU A 37 7.96 -3.05 -23.76
N PRO A 38 8.49 -3.62 -24.86
CA PRO A 38 8.68 -5.06 -24.96
C PRO A 38 9.61 -5.49 -23.81
N GLY A 39 9.08 -6.26 -22.86
CA GLY A 39 9.81 -6.69 -21.66
C GLY A 39 9.24 -6.20 -20.33
N ARG A 40 8.28 -5.25 -20.29
CA ARG A 40 7.62 -4.88 -19.03
C ARG A 40 6.62 -5.99 -18.62
N PRO A 41 6.80 -6.68 -17.48
CA PRO A 41 5.90 -7.74 -17.06
C PRO A 41 4.48 -7.22 -16.87
N SER A 42 3.47 -7.97 -17.30
CA SER A 42 2.08 -7.65 -16.97
C SER A 42 1.90 -7.70 -15.44
N GLN A 43 1.08 -6.79 -14.91
CA GLN A 43 0.81 -6.61 -13.46
C GLN A 43 0.53 -7.94 -12.71
N LYS A 44 0.10 -8.99 -13.42
CA LYS A 44 -0.13 -10.37 -12.94
C LYS A 44 1.05 -11.00 -12.19
N TYR A 45 2.27 -10.45 -12.29
CA TYR A 45 3.43 -10.97 -11.57
C TYR A 45 3.48 -10.56 -10.08
N ARG A 46 2.72 -9.54 -9.66
CA ARG A 46 2.77 -9.08 -8.27
C ARG A 46 2.08 -10.03 -7.28
N ASP A 47 1.09 -10.79 -7.74
CA ASP A 47 0.31 -11.67 -6.85
C ASP A 47 0.99 -13.02 -6.60
N LYS A 48 1.64 -13.62 -7.61
CA LYS A 48 2.29 -14.94 -7.46
C LYS A 48 3.52 -14.92 -6.57
N ALA A 49 4.23 -13.79 -6.48
CA ALA A 49 5.42 -13.70 -5.63
C ALA A 49 5.05 -13.78 -4.14
N TYR A 50 3.96 -13.12 -3.71
CA TYR A 50 3.55 -13.14 -2.31
C TYR A 50 3.05 -14.53 -1.85
N GLU A 51 2.44 -15.32 -2.74
CA GLU A 51 1.97 -16.68 -2.41
C GLU A 51 3.10 -17.72 -2.40
N LEU A 52 4.07 -17.65 -3.32
CA LEU A 52 5.20 -18.57 -3.34
C LEU A 52 6.16 -18.38 -2.14
N TYR A 53 6.22 -17.15 -1.61
CA TYR A 53 6.88 -16.83 -0.34
C TYR A 53 5.90 -16.84 0.85
N GLY A 54 4.70 -17.40 0.66
CA GLY A 54 3.73 -17.66 1.71
C GLY A 54 4.41 -18.34 2.90
N LYS A 55 4.36 -17.67 4.05
CA LYS A 55 5.05 -17.96 5.31
C LYS A 55 5.39 -19.45 5.47
N LYS A 56 6.61 -19.84 5.11
CA LYS A 56 7.22 -21.02 5.72
C LYS A 56 7.41 -20.65 7.18
N CYS A 57 6.58 -21.20 8.07
CA CYS A 57 6.82 -21.18 9.52
C CYS A 57 8.09 -22.00 9.79
N LYS A 58 9.26 -21.47 9.42
CA LYS A 58 10.56 -22.12 9.58
C LYS A 58 11.01 -22.14 11.03
N ASN A 59 10.33 -21.40 11.90
CA ASN A 59 10.64 -21.29 13.31
C ASN A 59 9.86 -22.37 14.08
N SER A 60 10.59 -23.39 14.52
CA SER A 60 10.23 -24.12 15.72
C SER A 60 10.95 -23.47 16.92
N CYS A 61 10.30 -23.51 18.07
CA CYS A 61 10.94 -23.11 19.31
C CYS A 61 11.86 -24.24 19.80
N SER A 62 13.14 -23.96 20.03
CA SER A 62 14.08 -24.96 20.57
C SER A 62 13.81 -25.34 22.04
N THR A 63 13.00 -24.57 22.75
CA THR A 63 12.73 -24.77 24.20
C THR A 63 11.48 -25.61 24.43
N CYS A 64 10.38 -25.35 23.70
CA CYS A 64 9.12 -26.08 23.84
C CYS A 64 8.77 -26.96 22.62
N GLY A 65 9.56 -26.93 21.55
CA GLY A 65 9.37 -27.75 20.36
C GLY A 65 8.26 -27.31 19.40
N PHE A 66 7.37 -26.40 19.82
CA PHE A 66 6.23 -25.95 19.00
C PHE A 66 6.65 -25.16 17.77
N LYS A 67 5.93 -25.38 16.67
CA LYS A 67 6.11 -24.68 15.39
C LYS A 67 5.26 -23.40 15.35
N GLY A 68 5.76 -22.35 14.71
CA GLY A 68 5.02 -21.10 14.48
C GLY A 68 5.58 -19.88 15.22
N TYR A 69 6.39 -20.08 16.25
CA TYR A 69 7.08 -19.01 16.98
C TYR A 69 8.53 -19.41 17.30
N ASN A 70 9.37 -18.42 17.61
CA ASN A 70 10.77 -18.63 17.94
C ASN A 70 11.01 -18.63 19.47
N ARG A 71 12.21 -19.02 19.90
CA ARG A 71 12.60 -19.09 21.33
C ARG A 71 12.40 -17.76 22.08
N ARG A 72 12.62 -16.61 21.43
CA ARG A 72 12.50 -15.30 22.08
C ARG A 72 11.06 -14.95 22.45
N SER A 73 10.10 -15.40 21.64
CA SER A 73 8.67 -15.18 21.88
C SER A 73 8.02 -16.32 22.67
N CYS A 74 8.77 -17.36 23.03
CA CYS A 74 8.24 -18.59 23.61
C CYS A 74 7.45 -18.38 24.89
N SER A 75 7.86 -17.47 25.78
CA SER A 75 7.15 -17.20 27.04
C SER A 75 5.74 -16.66 26.81
N ASN A 76 5.57 -15.79 25.81
CA ASN A 76 4.27 -15.19 25.49
C ASN A 76 3.33 -16.17 24.76
N TRP A 77 3.90 -17.04 23.91
CA TRP A 77 3.14 -17.98 23.11
C TRP A 77 2.87 -19.33 23.82
N ILE A 78 3.71 -19.75 24.77
CA ILE A 78 3.45 -20.95 25.61
C ILE A 78 2.12 -20.80 26.34
N ALA A 79 1.87 -19.64 26.95
CA ALA A 79 0.62 -19.40 27.68
C ALA A 79 -0.61 -19.54 26.78
N TYR A 80 -0.50 -19.10 25.52
CA TYR A 80 -1.57 -19.24 24.54
C TYR A 80 -1.76 -20.70 24.10
N CYS A 81 -0.68 -21.44 23.80
CA CYS A 81 -0.76 -22.86 23.42
C CYS A 81 -1.32 -23.74 24.54
N LEU A 82 -0.87 -23.56 25.78
CA LEU A 82 -1.37 -24.35 26.92
C LEU A 82 -2.87 -24.15 27.21
N VAL A 83 -3.44 -23.01 26.79
CA VAL A 83 -4.85 -22.68 26.98
C VAL A 83 -5.73 -23.16 25.81
N ASN A 84 -5.16 -23.30 24.60
CA ASN A 84 -5.92 -23.60 23.38
C ASN A 84 -5.68 -25.01 22.81
N ASP A 85 -4.70 -25.77 23.33
CA ASP A 85 -4.40 -27.15 22.94
C ASP A 85 -4.92 -28.20 23.97
N ALA A 86 -5.98 -27.87 24.75
CA ALA A 86 -6.68 -28.78 25.66
C ALA A 86 -7.99 -29.31 25.05
#